data_AF-A0A1I3XTP1-F1
#
_entry.id   AF-A0A1I3XTP1-F1
#
_cell.length_a   1.000
_cell.length_b   1.000
_cell.length_c   1.000
_cell.angle_alpha   90.00
_cell.angle_beta   90.00
_cell.angle_gamma   90.00
#
_symmetry.space_group_name_H-M   'P 1'
#
loop_
_entity.id
_entity.type
_entity.pdbx_description
1 polymer ?
#
loop_
_entity_poly.entity_id
_entity_poly.type
_entity_poly.pdbx_seq_one_letter_code
_entity_poly.pdbx_strand_id
1 'polypeptide(L)'
;MDDLAGYRIEPYVDGFLPTAHARVPRVRTRPTRLDRLGTCRARLGLDRNNYTVNPGLYAIGSPGPEAPVIVTANYKLTFDTVRFALTGRELWLLVADTRGINIWCAGGKGTFSAGGIAEQVRKIGLDRIVSHRRLILPQLGANGVRARDLRKACGFEAVFGPVRAGDLPRYLDNGIDEAMRAVTFSLRERAEVIPVELVLGWKLILTAALVAALLSLIGPEFSLDTILQRWALASTATGFGLAAGAILFPLLLPALRTRLFSLGGAGLGLALAVLTPAIFPEHSWFATTGAGLWTVSLASWLALNFTGSTPYTSPSGVEKEMRKAIPILAGSTVLAAILFVTANFL
;
A
#
# COMPACT_ATOMS: atom_id res chain seq x y z
N MET A 1 2.55 36.09 5.63
CA MET A 1 1.17 35.59 5.45
C MET A 1 0.76 35.21 6.85
N ASP A 2 0.22 36.18 7.56
CA ASP A 2 0.13 36.13 9.02
C ASP A 2 -0.79 34.99 9.44
N ASP A 3 -0.32 34.24 10.44
CA ASP A 3 -1.10 33.21 11.10
C ASP A 3 -2.43 33.84 11.54
N LEU A 4 -3.54 33.37 10.96
CA LEU A 4 -4.87 33.68 11.50
C LEU A 4 -4.86 33.17 12.94
N ALA A 5 -4.96 34.08 13.91
CA ALA A 5 -4.75 33.85 15.34
C ALA A 5 -5.07 32.41 15.80
N GLY A 6 -4.02 31.62 16.05
CA GLY A 6 -4.11 30.25 16.58
C GLY A 6 -4.09 29.09 15.56
N TYR A 7 -4.13 29.35 14.25
CA TYR A 7 -4.09 28.30 13.23
C TYR A 7 -2.80 28.32 12.43
N ARG A 8 -2.02 27.24 12.52
CA ARG A 8 -0.83 27.04 11.70
C ARG A 8 -1.25 26.78 10.26
N ILE A 9 -0.91 27.68 9.35
CA ILE A 9 -1.15 27.47 7.92
C ILE A 9 -0.22 26.36 7.43
N GLU A 10 -0.81 25.36 6.81
CA GLU A 10 -0.06 24.21 6.29
C GLU A 10 0.91 24.64 5.16
N PRO A 11 2.13 24.08 5.08
CA PRO A 11 3.15 24.52 4.10
C PRO A 11 2.75 24.35 2.64
N TYR A 12 1.73 23.53 2.35
CA TYR A 12 1.21 23.34 1.00
C TYR A 12 0.11 24.36 0.61
N VAL A 13 -0.30 25.24 1.54
CA VAL A 13 -1.24 26.33 1.29
C VAL A 13 -0.46 27.63 1.02
N ASP A 14 -0.80 28.34 -0.06
CA ASP A 14 -0.12 29.60 -0.45
C ASP A 14 -1.02 30.83 -0.51
N GLY A 15 -2.29 30.66 -0.15
CA GLY A 15 -3.25 31.75 -0.11
C GLY A 15 -4.66 31.23 0.14
N PHE A 16 -5.62 32.14 0.07
CA PHE A 16 -7.03 31.82 0.18
C PHE A 16 -7.80 32.56 -0.91
N LEU A 17 -8.73 31.87 -1.56
CA LEU A 17 -9.65 32.46 -2.52
C LEU A 17 -10.97 32.78 -1.82
N PRO A 18 -11.50 34.01 -1.99
CA PRO A 18 -12.86 34.29 -1.56
C PRO A 18 -13.83 33.55 -2.49
N THR A 19 -14.75 32.79 -1.91
CA THR A 19 -15.94 32.31 -2.60
C THR A 19 -17.17 32.98 -1.98
N ALA A 20 -18.34 32.77 -2.58
CA ALA A 20 -19.60 33.38 -2.12
C ALA A 20 -19.89 33.15 -0.62
N HIS A 21 -19.34 32.10 -0.01
CA HIS A 21 -19.66 31.69 1.36
C HIS A 21 -18.47 31.27 2.23
N ALA A 22 -17.24 31.24 1.70
CA ALA A 22 -16.07 30.83 2.48
C ALA A 22 -14.76 31.38 1.89
N ARG A 23 -13.68 31.31 2.69
CA ARG A 23 -12.31 31.43 2.19
C ARG A 23 -11.77 30.04 1.93
N VAL A 24 -11.58 29.67 0.67
CA VAL A 24 -11.06 28.35 0.29
C VAL A 24 -9.54 28.40 0.23
N PRO A 25 -8.81 27.51 0.93
CA PRO A 25 -7.36 27.46 0.85
C PRO A 25 -6.90 27.11 -0.57
N ARG A 26 -5.98 27.92 -1.10
CA ARG A 26 -5.29 27.66 -2.37
C ARG A 26 -4.02 26.88 -2.12
N VAL A 27 -3.84 25.79 -2.86
CA VAL A 27 -2.74 24.85 -2.65
C VAL A 27 -1.69 24.97 -3.74
N ARG A 28 -0.42 24.85 -3.31
CA ARG A 28 0.72 24.74 -4.21
C ARG A 28 0.60 23.45 -5.01
N THR A 29 1.00 23.47 -6.27
CA THR A 29 1.06 22.27 -7.12
C THR A 29 2.49 21.83 -7.41
N ARG A 30 3.48 22.68 -7.14
CA ARG A 30 4.90 22.26 -7.22
C ARG A 30 5.32 21.61 -5.90
N PRO A 31 6.00 20.45 -5.94
CA PRO A 31 6.45 19.76 -4.73
C PRO A 31 7.51 20.57 -4.00
N THR A 32 7.26 20.83 -2.70
CA THR A 32 8.24 21.49 -1.83
C THR A 32 9.24 20.48 -1.24
N ARG A 33 10.32 20.96 -0.62
CA ARG A 33 11.25 20.08 0.12
C ARG A 33 10.54 19.36 1.28
N LEU A 34 9.62 20.03 1.96
CA LEU A 34 8.83 19.43 3.05
C LEU A 34 7.92 18.32 2.54
N ASP A 35 7.30 18.49 1.36
CA ASP A 35 6.48 17.45 0.75
C ASP A 35 7.30 16.21 0.39
N ARG A 36 8.51 16.41 -0.15
CA ARG A 36 9.44 15.31 -0.47
C ARG A 36 9.88 14.57 0.79
N LEU A 37 10.26 15.31 1.84
CA LEU A 37 10.65 14.72 3.11
C LEU A 37 9.48 13.96 3.76
N GLY A 38 8.29 14.54 3.79
CA GLY A 38 7.08 13.91 4.30
C GLY A 38 6.73 12.64 3.52
N THR A 39 6.84 12.69 2.19
CA THR A 39 6.68 11.52 1.31
C THR A 39 7.66 10.40 1.66
N CYS A 40 8.95 10.73 1.83
CA CYS A 40 9.97 9.77 2.24
C CYS A 40 9.65 9.17 3.62
N ARG A 41 9.33 10.00 4.62
CA ARG A 41 8.98 9.53 5.98
C ARG A 41 7.75 8.61 5.98
N ALA A 42 6.73 8.93 5.20
CA ALA A 42 5.54 8.10 5.06
C ALA A 42 5.82 6.77 4.35
N ARG A 43 6.70 6.77 3.33
CA ARG A 43 7.13 5.54 2.63
C ARG A 43 8.07 4.67 3.48
N LEU A 44 8.85 5.27 4.37
CA LEU A 44 9.70 4.60 5.36
C LEU A 44 8.95 4.18 6.64
N GLY A 45 7.61 4.32 6.67
CA GLY A 45 6.81 3.85 7.81
C GLY A 45 6.88 4.73 9.07
N LEU A 46 7.68 5.80 9.07
CA LEU A 46 7.91 6.65 10.25
C LEU A 46 6.70 7.50 10.65
N ASP A 47 5.92 7.95 9.68
CA ASP A 47 4.73 8.80 9.92
C ASP A 47 3.52 8.37 9.07
N ARG A 48 3.56 7.13 8.57
CA ARG A 48 2.61 6.64 7.57
C ARG A 48 1.14 6.77 8.00
N ASN A 49 0.86 6.54 9.28
CA ASN A 49 -0.50 6.48 9.82
C ASN A 49 -1.08 7.86 10.16
N ASN A 50 -0.26 8.89 10.29
CA ASN A 50 -0.68 10.25 10.65
C ASN A 50 -0.45 11.27 9.53
N TYR A 51 0.08 10.84 8.38
CA TYR A 51 0.38 11.71 7.25
C TYR A 51 -0.89 12.09 6.46
N THR A 52 -1.64 13.04 7.00
CA THR A 52 -2.98 13.44 6.50
C THR A 52 -3.06 14.93 6.18
N VAL A 53 -4.14 15.32 5.50
CA VAL A 53 -4.56 16.72 5.30
C VAL A 53 -5.97 16.90 5.85
N ASN A 54 -6.38 18.14 6.14
CA ASN A 54 -7.75 18.39 6.57
C ASN A 54 -8.75 18.10 5.42
N PRO A 55 -9.81 17.31 5.64
CA PRO A 55 -10.89 17.17 4.66
C PRO A 55 -11.55 18.52 4.37
N GLY A 56 -11.95 18.72 3.12
CA GLY A 56 -12.55 19.99 2.70
C GLY A 56 -12.31 20.31 1.23
N LEU A 57 -12.67 21.54 0.85
CA LEU A 57 -12.41 22.07 -0.48
C LEU A 57 -11.08 22.81 -0.52
N TYR A 58 -10.32 22.60 -1.59
CA TYR A 58 -9.10 23.33 -1.89
C TYR A 58 -9.14 23.86 -3.31
N ALA A 59 -8.50 24.99 -3.55
CA ALA A 59 -8.34 25.56 -4.89
C ALA A 59 -6.97 25.25 -5.46
N ILE A 60 -6.91 24.85 -6.73
CA ILE A 60 -5.68 24.85 -7.52
C ILE A 60 -5.79 26.00 -8.52
N GLY A 61 -4.84 26.93 -8.54
CA GLY A 61 -4.92 28.15 -9.36
C GLY A 61 -6.01 29.10 -8.84
N SER A 62 -6.75 29.74 -9.74
CA SER A 62 -7.89 30.62 -9.42
C SER A 62 -9.19 30.13 -10.06
N PRO A 63 -9.72 28.95 -9.67
CA PRO A 63 -10.87 28.34 -10.31
C PRO A 63 -12.14 29.18 -10.18
N GLY A 64 -12.87 29.32 -11.28
CA GLY A 64 -14.21 29.89 -11.32
C GLY A 64 -15.34 28.87 -11.04
N PRO A 65 -16.61 29.29 -11.14
CA PRO A 65 -17.77 28.42 -10.91
C PRO A 65 -17.93 27.27 -11.91
N GLU A 66 -17.40 27.42 -13.13
CA GLU A 66 -17.41 26.38 -14.18
C GLU A 66 -16.26 25.38 -14.06
N ALA A 67 -15.30 25.64 -13.16
CA ALA A 67 -14.09 24.85 -13.06
C ALA A 67 -14.38 23.44 -12.51
N PRO A 68 -13.70 22.40 -13.04
CA PRO A 68 -13.99 21.02 -12.65
C PRO A 68 -13.71 20.76 -11.18
N VAL A 69 -14.49 19.85 -10.59
CA VAL A 69 -14.28 19.38 -9.20
C VAL A 69 -13.70 17.97 -9.23
N ILE A 70 -12.48 17.82 -8.75
CA ILE A 70 -11.79 16.53 -8.60
C ILE A 70 -11.89 16.08 -7.15
N VAL A 71 -12.31 14.84 -6.93
CA VAL A 71 -12.39 14.22 -5.60
C VAL A 71 -11.12 13.45 -5.30
N THR A 72 -10.59 13.59 -4.08
CA THR A 72 -9.43 12.80 -3.60
C THR A 72 -9.60 12.41 -2.13
N ALA A 73 -8.61 11.73 -1.57
CA ALA A 73 -8.56 11.30 -0.17
C ALA A 73 -7.72 12.25 0.69
N ASN A 74 -8.04 12.31 1.99
CA ASN A 74 -7.25 13.06 2.97
C ASN A 74 -5.92 12.39 3.38
N TYR A 75 -5.55 11.26 2.78
CA TYR A 75 -4.19 10.74 2.90
C TYR A 75 -3.21 11.63 2.12
N LYS A 76 -2.24 12.24 2.79
CA LYS A 76 -1.42 13.31 2.19
C LYS A 76 -0.61 12.84 0.98
N LEU A 77 -0.17 11.58 0.94
CA LEU A 77 0.46 11.01 -0.28
C LEU A 77 -0.49 11.01 -1.49
N THR A 78 -1.76 10.67 -1.29
CA THR A 78 -2.78 10.68 -2.35
C THR A 78 -3.08 12.12 -2.79
N PHE A 79 -3.30 13.00 -1.82
CA PHE A 79 -3.55 14.41 -2.05
C PHE A 79 -2.41 15.08 -2.83
N ASP A 80 -1.16 14.85 -2.41
CA ASP A 80 0.04 15.37 -3.06
C ASP A 80 0.17 14.84 -4.49
N THR A 81 -0.06 13.54 -4.70
CA THR A 81 -0.01 12.92 -6.03
C THR A 81 -1.01 13.58 -7.00
N VAL A 82 -2.22 13.92 -6.53
CA VAL A 82 -3.23 14.59 -7.36
C VAL A 82 -2.87 16.05 -7.63
N ARG A 83 -2.56 16.85 -6.60
CA ARG A 83 -2.26 18.27 -6.81
C ARG A 83 -1.01 18.49 -7.66
N PHE A 84 -0.01 17.62 -7.57
CA PHE A 84 1.21 17.72 -8.37
C PHE A 84 0.94 17.48 -9.86
N ALA A 85 0.09 16.52 -10.18
CA ALA A 85 -0.30 16.22 -11.56
C ALA A 85 -1.07 17.37 -12.23
N LEU A 86 -1.64 18.28 -11.44
CA LEU A 86 -2.51 19.37 -11.89
C LEU A 86 -1.81 20.73 -11.91
N THR A 87 -0.48 20.73 -11.96
CA THR A 87 0.31 21.96 -12.09
C THR A 87 -0.10 22.74 -13.34
N GLY A 88 -0.41 24.03 -13.17
CA GLY A 88 -0.82 24.91 -14.27
C GLY A 88 -2.30 24.78 -14.69
N ARG A 89 -3.12 24.05 -13.92
CA ARG A 89 -4.58 23.99 -14.12
C ARG A 89 -5.31 24.89 -13.11
N GLU A 90 -6.57 25.15 -13.40
CA GLU A 90 -7.48 25.85 -12.49
C GLU A 90 -8.68 24.96 -12.18
N LEU A 91 -8.77 24.47 -10.94
CA LEU A 91 -9.81 23.51 -10.56
C LEU A 91 -10.03 23.45 -9.05
N TRP A 92 -11.16 22.87 -8.67
CA TRP A 92 -11.52 22.57 -7.29
C TRP A 92 -11.10 21.15 -6.91
N LEU A 93 -10.46 21.01 -5.75
CA LEU A 93 -10.05 19.71 -5.20
C LEU A 93 -10.85 19.43 -3.93
N LEU A 94 -11.82 18.51 -4.03
CA LEU A 94 -12.65 18.06 -2.92
C LEU A 94 -11.95 16.88 -2.22
N VAL A 95 -11.48 17.11 -1.00
CA VAL A 95 -10.78 16.11 -0.19
C VAL A 95 -11.77 15.41 0.74
N ALA A 96 -12.05 14.14 0.46
CA ALA A 96 -12.90 13.30 1.31
C ALA A 96 -12.16 12.84 2.57
N ASP A 97 -12.89 12.72 3.69
CA ASP A 97 -12.33 12.14 4.90
C ASP A 97 -12.25 10.62 4.81
N THR A 98 -11.04 10.14 4.54
CA THR A 98 -10.72 8.72 4.45
C THR A 98 -10.00 8.19 5.69
N ARG A 99 -9.90 9.00 6.76
CA ARG A 99 -9.09 8.71 7.96
C ARG A 99 -7.62 8.43 7.64
N GLY A 100 -7.06 9.15 6.66
CA GLY A 100 -5.66 8.99 6.26
C GLY A 100 -5.36 7.71 5.48
N ILE A 101 -6.34 7.17 4.75
CA ILE A 101 -6.20 5.94 3.95
C ILE A 101 -6.26 6.29 2.45
N ASN A 102 -5.46 5.63 1.62
CA ASN A 102 -5.53 5.82 0.17
C ASN A 102 -6.91 5.44 -0.40
N ILE A 103 -7.23 5.90 -1.62
CA ILE A 103 -8.54 5.71 -2.27
C ILE A 103 -9.00 4.25 -2.29
N TRP A 104 -8.18 3.33 -2.81
CA TRP A 104 -8.57 1.94 -3.02
C TRP A 104 -8.91 1.24 -1.70
N CYS A 105 -8.00 1.37 -0.72
CA CYS A 105 -8.18 0.79 0.60
C CYS A 105 -9.34 1.46 1.37
N ALA A 106 -9.50 2.77 1.23
CA ALA A 106 -10.60 3.51 1.86
C ALA A 106 -11.96 3.13 1.27
N GLY A 107 -12.03 2.83 -0.03
CA GLY A 107 -13.23 2.32 -0.68
C GLY A 107 -13.63 0.95 -0.13
N GLY A 108 -12.67 0.03 -0.04
CA GLY A 108 -12.90 -1.30 0.57
C GLY A 108 -13.28 -1.26 2.05
N LYS A 109 -12.80 -0.25 2.79
CA LYS A 109 -13.16 -0.02 4.20
C LYS A 109 -14.43 0.81 4.41
N GLY A 110 -15.01 1.36 3.33
CA GLY A 110 -16.21 2.19 3.37
C GLY A 110 -16.00 3.65 3.81
N THR A 111 -14.77 4.11 4.04
CA THR A 111 -14.49 5.52 4.39
C THR A 111 -14.46 6.42 3.16
N PHE A 112 -14.01 5.90 2.00
CA PHE A 112 -14.25 6.57 0.71
C PHE A 112 -15.53 6.03 0.10
N SER A 113 -16.66 6.65 0.44
CA SER A 113 -18.01 6.19 0.07
C SER A 113 -18.91 7.30 -0.45
N ALA A 114 -19.99 6.92 -1.12
CA ALA A 114 -21.00 7.88 -1.60
C ALA A 114 -21.54 8.77 -0.47
N GLY A 115 -21.78 8.19 0.71
CA GLY A 115 -22.23 8.92 1.90
C GLY A 115 -21.20 9.93 2.39
N GLY A 116 -19.94 9.50 2.55
CA GLY A 116 -18.85 10.39 3.01
C GLY A 116 -18.58 11.55 2.06
N ILE A 117 -18.60 11.30 0.75
CA ILE A 117 -18.45 12.37 -0.25
C ILE A 117 -19.65 13.32 -0.23
N ALA A 118 -20.88 12.78 -0.18
CA ALA A 118 -22.10 13.59 -0.11
C ALA A 118 -22.15 14.48 1.14
N GLU A 119 -21.66 13.98 2.27
CA GLU A 119 -21.52 14.76 3.50
C GLU A 119 -20.56 15.94 3.32
N GLN A 120 -19.38 15.71 2.72
CA GLN A 120 -18.43 16.79 2.43
C GLN A 120 -19.03 17.83 1.49
N VAL A 121 -19.70 17.39 0.41
CA VAL A 121 -20.39 18.28 -0.55
C VAL A 121 -21.38 19.20 0.17
N ARG A 122 -22.23 18.65 1.07
CA ARG A 122 -23.21 19.43 1.84
C ARG A 122 -22.55 20.35 2.86
N LYS A 123 -21.54 19.86 3.60
CA LYS A 123 -20.82 20.64 4.61
C LYS A 123 -20.15 21.88 4.01
N ILE A 124 -19.63 21.75 2.79
CA ILE A 124 -18.95 22.84 2.06
C ILE A 124 -19.98 23.78 1.40
N GLY A 125 -21.20 23.32 1.11
CA GLY A 125 -22.14 24.05 0.26
C GLY A 125 -21.61 24.17 -1.16
N LEU A 126 -21.00 23.09 -1.68
CA LEU A 126 -20.35 23.07 -3.00
C LEU A 126 -21.30 23.52 -4.12
N ASP A 127 -22.60 23.30 -3.92
CA ASP A 127 -23.65 23.70 -4.83
C ASP A 127 -23.77 25.20 -5.12
N ARG A 128 -23.16 26.03 -4.27
CA ARG A 128 -23.11 27.49 -4.36
C ARG A 128 -21.75 28.01 -4.82
N ILE A 129 -20.76 27.13 -4.91
CA ILE A 129 -19.39 27.46 -5.35
C ILE A 129 -19.22 27.16 -6.84
N VAL A 130 -19.81 26.05 -7.30
CA VAL A 130 -19.81 25.67 -8.72
C VAL A 130 -21.21 25.72 -9.33
N SER A 131 -21.30 26.08 -10.60
CA SER A 131 -22.55 26.18 -11.36
C SER A 131 -23.07 24.83 -11.86
N HIS A 132 -22.23 23.79 -11.83
CA HIS A 132 -22.55 22.45 -12.31
C HIS A 132 -22.73 21.45 -11.14
N ARG A 133 -23.17 20.23 -11.48
CA ARG A 133 -23.42 19.13 -10.52
C ARG A 133 -22.63 17.88 -10.89
N ARG A 134 -21.33 18.04 -11.15
CA ARG A 134 -20.45 16.95 -11.60
C ARG A 134 -19.19 16.85 -10.73
N LEU A 135 -18.87 15.64 -10.28
CA LEU A 135 -17.67 15.32 -9.52
C LEU A 135 -16.84 14.31 -10.30
N ILE A 136 -15.54 14.58 -10.45
CA ILE A 136 -14.59 13.66 -11.08
C ILE A 136 -13.96 12.81 -9.97
N LEU A 137 -14.30 11.53 -9.92
CA LEU A 137 -13.79 10.59 -8.93
C LEU A 137 -12.63 9.77 -9.50
N PRO A 138 -11.67 9.33 -8.68
CA PRO A 138 -10.61 8.42 -9.11
C PRO A 138 -11.19 7.04 -9.48
N GLN A 139 -10.68 6.42 -10.54
CA GLN A 139 -11.18 5.13 -11.04
C GLN A 139 -11.19 4.03 -9.96
N LEU A 140 -10.13 3.99 -9.14
CA LEU A 140 -9.97 3.02 -8.05
C LEU A 140 -10.87 3.30 -6.83
N GLY A 141 -11.69 4.37 -6.86
CA GLY A 141 -12.73 4.61 -5.85
C GLY A 141 -14.06 3.92 -6.17
N ALA A 142 -14.20 3.29 -7.35
CA ALA A 142 -15.44 2.65 -7.78
C ALA A 142 -15.86 1.46 -6.91
N ASN A 143 -14.92 0.85 -6.16
CA ASN A 143 -15.22 -0.21 -5.21
C ASN A 143 -15.99 0.29 -3.96
N GLY A 144 -15.91 1.58 -3.62
CA GLY A 144 -16.59 2.18 -2.47
C GLY A 144 -17.73 3.15 -2.83
N VAL A 145 -17.78 3.63 -4.08
CA VAL A 145 -18.74 4.66 -4.52
C VAL A 145 -19.60 4.18 -5.67
N ARG A 146 -20.91 4.09 -5.43
CA ARG A 146 -21.91 3.88 -6.47
C ARG A 146 -22.46 5.22 -6.94
N ALA A 147 -22.31 5.54 -8.23
CA ALA A 147 -22.71 6.83 -8.80
C ALA A 147 -24.17 7.19 -8.54
N ARG A 148 -25.08 6.21 -8.64
CA ARG A 148 -26.51 6.38 -8.34
C ARG A 148 -26.76 6.80 -6.90
N ASP A 149 -26.03 6.20 -5.95
CA ASP A 149 -26.22 6.46 -4.53
C ASP A 149 -25.67 7.85 -4.17
N LEU A 150 -24.56 8.27 -4.79
CA LEU A 150 -24.03 9.63 -4.64
C LEU A 150 -25.02 10.68 -5.17
N ARG A 151 -25.56 10.46 -6.37
CA ARG A 151 -26.56 11.36 -6.98
C ARG A 151 -27.81 11.49 -6.12
N LYS A 152 -28.32 10.39 -5.57
CA LYS A 152 -29.44 10.42 -4.61
C LYS A 152 -29.12 11.21 -3.34
N ALA A 153 -27.89 11.08 -2.83
CA ALA A 153 -27.49 11.66 -1.55
C ALA A 153 -27.18 13.16 -1.59
N CYS A 154 -26.71 13.71 -2.71
CA CYS A 154 -26.32 15.12 -2.81
C CYS A 154 -26.64 15.81 -4.14
N GLY A 155 -27.26 15.12 -5.10
CA GLY A 155 -27.61 15.68 -6.42
C GLY A 155 -26.43 15.78 -7.40
N PHE A 156 -25.18 15.58 -6.96
CA PHE A 156 -24.02 15.57 -7.84
C PHE A 156 -23.86 14.21 -8.54
N GLU A 157 -23.53 14.27 -9.83
CA GLU A 157 -23.17 13.11 -10.64
C GLU A 157 -21.69 12.75 -10.46
N ALA A 158 -21.42 11.46 -10.24
CA ALA A 158 -20.07 10.92 -10.23
C ALA A 158 -19.65 10.52 -11.65
N VAL A 159 -18.55 11.09 -12.13
CA VAL A 159 -17.85 10.63 -13.33
C VAL A 159 -16.48 10.12 -12.92
N PHE A 160 -16.15 8.88 -13.30
CA PHE A 160 -14.85 8.30 -12.99
C PHE A 160 -13.80 8.77 -13.99
N GLY A 161 -12.75 9.40 -13.48
CA GLY A 161 -11.54 9.77 -14.21
C GLY A 161 -10.52 8.62 -14.26
N PRO A 162 -9.25 8.91 -14.57
CA PRO A 162 -8.22 7.90 -14.78
C PRO A 162 -7.81 7.15 -13.49
N VAL A 163 -7.14 6.02 -13.68
CA VAL A 163 -6.45 5.27 -12.62
C VAL A 163 -5.27 6.07 -12.06
N ARG A 164 -4.48 6.70 -12.95
CA ARG A 164 -3.27 7.43 -12.57
C ARG A 164 -3.55 8.94 -12.54
N ALA A 165 -3.10 9.60 -11.47
CA ALA A 165 -3.23 11.06 -11.37
C ALA A 165 -2.50 11.79 -12.51
N GLY A 166 -1.38 11.25 -12.99
CA GLY A 166 -0.61 11.83 -14.10
C GLY A 166 -1.38 11.94 -15.42
N ASP A 167 -2.45 11.15 -15.59
CA ASP A 167 -3.30 11.21 -16.78
C ASP A 167 -4.43 12.25 -16.65
N LEU A 168 -4.63 12.84 -15.47
CA LEU A 168 -5.68 13.83 -15.22
C LEU A 168 -5.63 15.02 -16.19
N PRO A 169 -4.46 15.64 -16.51
CA PRO A 169 -4.42 16.74 -17.47
C PRO A 169 -4.97 16.35 -18.84
N ARG A 170 -4.59 15.17 -19.36
CA ARG A 170 -5.06 14.66 -20.65
C ARG A 170 -6.55 14.29 -20.60
N TYR A 171 -7.00 13.72 -19.49
CA TYR A 171 -8.42 13.41 -19.26
C TYR A 171 -9.29 14.66 -19.25
N LEU A 172 -8.82 15.75 -18.64
CA LEU A 172 -9.56 17.02 -18.61
C LEU A 172 -9.68 17.64 -20.01
N ASP A 173 -8.65 17.48 -20.84
CA ASP A 173 -8.62 18.06 -22.20
C ASP A 173 -9.45 17.22 -23.20
N ASN A 174 -9.37 15.88 -23.12
CA ASN A 174 -9.87 14.99 -24.18
C ASN A 174 -10.93 13.98 -23.71
N GLY A 175 -11.26 13.95 -22.43
CA GLY A 175 -12.08 12.90 -21.83
C GLY A 175 -11.31 11.60 -21.57
N ILE A 176 -12.03 10.54 -21.22
CA ILE A 176 -11.45 9.25 -20.81
C ILE A 176 -11.07 8.42 -22.05
N ASP A 177 -9.86 7.86 -22.03
CA ASP A 177 -9.45 6.80 -22.95
C ASP A 177 -9.40 5.44 -22.25
N GLU A 178 -9.32 4.35 -23.03
CA GLU A 178 -9.31 3.00 -22.46
C GLU A 178 -8.02 2.71 -21.68
N ALA A 179 -6.89 3.31 -22.09
CA ALA A 179 -5.61 3.13 -21.43
C ALA A 179 -5.60 3.72 -20.00
N MET A 180 -6.37 4.78 -19.76
CA MET A 180 -6.55 5.42 -18.45
C MET A 180 -7.40 4.59 -17.47
N ARG A 181 -8.16 3.60 -17.95
CA ARG A 181 -9.09 2.82 -17.12
C ARG A 181 -8.46 1.60 -16.48
N ALA A 182 -7.29 1.16 -16.96
CA ALA A 182 -6.64 -0.08 -16.54
C ALA A 182 -5.28 0.15 -15.87
N VAL A 183 -4.97 -0.70 -14.89
CA VAL A 183 -3.59 -0.85 -14.39
C VAL A 183 -2.79 -1.69 -15.39
N THR A 184 -1.58 -1.28 -15.73
CA THR A 184 -0.74 -2.06 -16.67
C THR A 184 -0.05 -3.25 -16.00
N PHE A 185 0.08 -3.22 -14.67
CA PHE A 185 0.71 -4.27 -13.85
C PHE A 185 2.10 -4.69 -14.37
N SER A 186 2.84 -3.72 -14.89
CA SER A 186 4.20 -3.86 -15.43
C SER A 186 5.21 -4.31 -14.36
N LEU A 187 6.40 -4.76 -14.78
CA LEU A 187 7.46 -5.14 -13.84
C LEU A 187 7.80 -4.01 -12.85
N ARG A 188 7.83 -2.76 -13.34
CA ARG A 188 8.10 -1.58 -12.52
C ARG A 188 7.03 -1.37 -11.45
N GLU A 189 5.75 -1.42 -11.83
CA GLU A 189 4.63 -1.26 -10.89
C GLU A 189 4.62 -2.35 -9.81
N ARG A 190 5.01 -3.57 -10.18
CA ARG A 190 5.14 -4.69 -9.23
C ARG A 190 6.32 -4.49 -8.27
N ALA A 191 7.43 -3.96 -8.77
CA ALA A 191 8.60 -3.66 -7.96
C ALA A 191 8.37 -2.52 -6.95
N GLU A 192 7.47 -1.57 -7.24
CA GLU A 192 7.18 -0.43 -6.36
C GLU A 192 6.62 -0.83 -4.99
N VAL A 193 6.05 -2.03 -4.85
CA VAL A 193 5.49 -2.55 -3.59
C VAL A 193 6.59 -3.14 -2.69
N ILE A 194 7.71 -3.60 -3.24
CA ILE A 194 8.78 -4.29 -2.50
C ILE A 194 9.33 -3.45 -1.33
N PRO A 195 9.68 -2.16 -1.50
CA PRO A 195 10.25 -1.37 -0.42
C PRO A 195 9.29 -1.19 0.76
N VAL A 196 7.98 -1.01 0.49
CA VAL A 196 7.01 -0.83 1.57
C VAL A 196 6.79 -2.13 2.35
N GLU A 197 6.82 -3.28 1.69
CA GLU A 197 6.72 -4.58 2.38
C GLU A 197 7.90 -4.81 3.33
N LEU A 198 9.12 -4.49 2.92
CA LEU A 198 10.31 -4.59 3.78
C LEU A 198 10.25 -3.62 4.96
N VAL A 199 9.83 -2.37 4.69
CA VAL A 199 9.67 -1.33 5.70
C VAL A 199 8.55 -1.65 6.69
N LEU A 200 7.50 -2.34 6.30
CA LEU A 200 6.43 -2.75 7.21
C LEU A 200 6.77 -4.06 7.94
N GLY A 201 7.55 -4.93 7.30
CA GLY A 201 7.95 -6.25 7.82
C GLY A 201 9.16 -6.25 8.74
N TRP A 202 9.92 -5.15 8.88
CA TRP A 202 11.19 -5.14 9.62
C TRP A 202 11.08 -5.67 11.06
N LYS A 203 10.00 -5.35 11.78
CA LYS A 203 9.79 -5.87 13.15
C LYS A 203 9.68 -7.39 13.15
N LEU A 204 8.94 -7.95 12.20
CA LEU A 204 8.80 -9.40 12.05
C LEU A 204 10.13 -10.04 11.67
N ILE A 205 10.91 -9.40 10.80
CA ILE A 205 12.26 -9.86 10.41
C ILE A 205 13.19 -9.88 11.63
N LEU A 206 13.20 -8.81 12.43
CA LEU A 206 13.99 -8.76 13.66
C LEU A 206 13.54 -9.80 14.69
N THR A 207 12.23 -9.99 14.86
CA THR A 207 11.70 -11.03 15.75
C THR A 207 12.13 -12.42 15.26
N ALA A 208 12.06 -12.70 13.96
CA ALA A 208 12.51 -13.96 13.39
C ALA A 208 14.02 -14.17 13.60
N ALA A 209 14.84 -13.14 13.39
CA ALA A 209 16.28 -13.19 13.62
C ALA A 209 16.63 -13.42 15.10
N LEU A 210 15.90 -12.78 16.02
CA LEU A 210 16.05 -12.98 17.46
C LEU A 210 15.66 -14.41 17.87
N VAL A 211 14.51 -14.90 17.38
CA VAL A 211 14.08 -16.28 17.64
C VAL A 211 15.10 -17.27 17.09
N ALA A 212 15.60 -17.08 15.87
CA ALA A 212 16.66 -17.90 15.30
C ALA A 212 17.94 -17.91 16.15
N ALA A 213 18.35 -16.75 16.67
CA ALA A 213 19.48 -16.66 17.59
C ALA A 213 19.23 -17.46 18.88
N LEU A 214 18.06 -17.32 19.50
CA LEU A 214 17.70 -18.07 20.71
C LEU A 214 17.65 -19.59 20.46
N LEU A 215 17.08 -20.04 19.34
CA LEU A 215 17.04 -21.45 18.99
C LEU A 215 18.44 -22.03 18.72
N SER A 216 19.36 -21.21 18.20
CA SER A 216 20.75 -21.62 17.92
C SER A 216 21.56 -21.86 19.21
N LEU A 217 21.13 -21.29 20.34
CA LEU A 217 21.72 -21.52 21.66
C LEU A 217 21.29 -22.87 22.28
N ILE A 218 20.28 -23.54 21.71
CA ILE A 218 19.78 -24.80 22.25
C ILE A 218 20.60 -25.95 21.66
N GLY A 219 21.41 -26.61 22.48
CA GLY A 219 22.17 -27.79 22.10
C GLY A 219 23.20 -28.16 23.17
N PRO A 220 23.87 -29.33 23.06
CA PRO A 220 24.89 -29.75 24.01
C PRO A 220 26.20 -28.97 23.85
N GLU A 221 26.50 -28.53 22.62
CA GLU A 221 27.68 -27.73 22.31
C GLU A 221 27.38 -26.23 22.35
N PHE A 222 28.07 -25.53 23.26
CA PHE A 222 27.97 -24.08 23.46
C PHE A 222 29.18 -23.31 22.89
N SER A 223 29.90 -23.89 21.93
CA SER A 223 30.99 -23.18 21.26
C SER A 223 30.43 -22.02 20.43
N LEU A 224 31.14 -20.88 20.43
CA LEU A 224 30.73 -19.71 19.63
C LEU A 224 30.66 -20.04 18.13
N ASP A 225 31.58 -20.88 17.64
CA ASP A 225 31.61 -21.30 16.25
C ASP A 225 30.35 -22.10 15.88
N THR A 226 30.00 -23.11 16.68
CA THR A 226 28.79 -23.93 16.48
C THR A 226 27.52 -23.06 16.49
N ILE A 227 27.41 -22.11 17.43
CA ILE A 227 26.26 -21.20 17.52
C ILE A 227 26.19 -20.30 16.29
N LEU A 228 27.33 -19.75 15.84
CA LEU A 228 27.39 -18.90 14.65
C LEU A 228 27.03 -19.67 13.37
N GLN A 229 27.45 -20.92 13.24
CA GLN A 229 27.08 -21.78 12.11
C GLN A 229 25.58 -22.06 12.05
N ARG A 230 24.97 -22.45 13.19
CA ARG A 230 23.51 -22.63 13.31
C ARG A 230 22.75 -21.36 12.97
N TRP A 231 23.22 -20.23 13.49
CA TRP A 231 22.62 -18.93 13.21
C TRP A 231 22.80 -18.50 11.75
N ALA A 232 23.94 -18.81 11.12
CA ALA A 232 24.18 -18.55 9.71
C ALA A 232 23.21 -19.33 8.82
N LEU A 233 22.96 -20.61 9.13
CA LEU A 233 21.94 -21.42 8.45
C LEU A 233 20.55 -20.78 8.57
N ALA A 234 20.11 -20.48 9.80
CA ALA A 234 18.78 -19.90 10.04
C ALA A 234 18.61 -18.50 9.42
N SER A 235 19.67 -17.68 9.43
CA SER A 235 19.69 -16.36 8.81
C SER A 235 19.64 -16.46 7.29
N THR A 236 20.36 -17.42 6.70
CA THR A 236 20.32 -17.67 5.24
C THR A 236 18.93 -18.13 4.81
N ALA A 237 18.31 -19.05 5.55
CA ALA A 237 16.94 -19.49 5.30
C ALA A 237 15.93 -18.34 5.38
N THR A 238 16.07 -17.46 6.37
CA THR A 238 15.25 -16.25 6.49
C THR A 238 15.45 -15.32 5.30
N GLY A 239 16.71 -15.10 4.89
CA GLY A 239 17.06 -14.32 3.70
C GLY A 239 16.46 -14.89 2.42
N PHE A 240 16.48 -16.21 2.25
CA PHE A 240 15.83 -16.88 1.12
C PHE A 240 14.30 -16.73 1.17
N GLY A 241 13.67 -16.86 2.34
CA GLY A 241 12.24 -16.66 2.46
C GLY A 241 11.81 -15.24 2.11
N LEU A 242 12.60 -14.23 2.55
CA LEU A 242 12.41 -12.83 2.18
C LEU A 242 12.62 -12.59 0.69
N ALA A 243 13.70 -13.13 0.11
CA ALA A 243 13.98 -13.00 -1.32
C ALA A 243 12.87 -13.64 -2.17
N ALA A 244 12.45 -14.86 -1.84
CA ALA A 244 11.38 -15.56 -2.55
C ALA A 244 10.03 -14.83 -2.41
N GLY A 245 9.61 -14.52 -1.19
CA GLY A 245 8.26 -14.01 -0.92
C GLY A 245 8.10 -12.52 -1.14
N ALA A 246 9.05 -11.68 -0.72
CA ALA A 246 8.92 -10.22 -0.81
C ALA A 246 9.47 -9.64 -2.12
N ILE A 247 10.42 -10.32 -2.78
CA ILE A 247 11.11 -9.80 -3.98
C ILE A 247 10.72 -10.61 -5.22
N LEU A 248 11.05 -11.90 -5.28
CA LEU A 248 10.87 -12.72 -6.48
C LEU A 248 9.39 -12.94 -6.80
N PHE A 249 8.55 -13.17 -5.80
CA PHE A 249 7.12 -13.43 -6.00
C PHE A 249 6.42 -12.31 -6.80
N PRO A 250 6.41 -11.02 -6.38
CA PRO A 250 5.76 -9.98 -7.18
C PRO A 250 6.40 -9.79 -8.56
N LEU A 251 7.72 -10.00 -8.70
CA LEU A 251 8.43 -9.86 -9.98
C LEU A 251 8.15 -11.00 -10.97
N LEU A 252 7.89 -12.21 -10.47
CA LEU A 252 7.67 -13.41 -11.28
C LEU A 252 6.19 -13.80 -11.37
N LEU A 253 5.28 -13.11 -10.67
CA LEU A 253 3.88 -13.49 -10.55
C LEU A 253 3.18 -13.84 -11.89
N PRO A 254 3.32 -13.05 -12.99
CA PRO A 254 2.73 -13.41 -14.29
C PRO A 254 3.27 -14.72 -14.87
N ALA A 255 4.54 -15.05 -14.60
CA ALA A 255 5.18 -16.27 -15.05
C ALA A 255 4.77 -17.49 -14.21
N LEU A 256 4.49 -17.30 -12.91
CA LEU A 256 4.03 -18.37 -12.01
C LEU A 256 2.64 -18.90 -12.38
N ARG A 257 1.84 -18.12 -13.12
CA ARG A 257 0.47 -18.48 -13.57
C ARG A 257 -0.44 -19.04 -12.47
N THR A 258 -0.17 -18.68 -11.22
CA THR A 258 -0.95 -19.13 -10.06
C THR A 258 -2.01 -18.11 -9.68
N ARG A 259 -3.15 -18.60 -9.17
CA ARG A 259 -4.16 -17.78 -8.49
C ARG A 259 -4.10 -17.93 -6.97
N LEU A 260 -3.33 -18.90 -6.48
CA LEU A 260 -3.08 -19.13 -5.06
C LEU A 260 -1.70 -18.56 -4.72
N PHE A 261 -1.70 -17.45 -4.01
CA PHE A 261 -0.51 -16.69 -3.65
C PHE A 261 0.38 -17.48 -2.68
N SER A 262 -0.24 -18.13 -1.70
CA SER A 262 0.42 -19.06 -0.77
C SER A 262 1.16 -20.18 -1.52
N LEU A 263 0.54 -20.79 -2.52
CA LEU A 263 1.16 -21.86 -3.30
C LEU A 263 2.31 -21.36 -4.18
N GLY A 264 2.14 -20.20 -4.83
CA GLY A 264 3.21 -19.60 -5.64
C GLY A 264 4.42 -19.19 -4.79
N GLY A 265 4.17 -18.57 -3.63
CA GLY A 265 5.20 -18.22 -2.67
C GLY A 265 5.91 -19.46 -2.11
N ALA A 266 5.16 -20.51 -1.76
CA ALA A 266 5.73 -21.78 -1.32
C ALA A 266 6.60 -22.43 -2.40
N GLY A 267 6.17 -22.41 -3.67
CA GLY A 267 6.94 -22.93 -4.79
C GLY A 267 8.27 -22.19 -5.01
N LEU A 268 8.27 -20.85 -4.95
CA LEU A 268 9.51 -20.06 -5.01
C LEU A 268 10.40 -20.27 -3.78
N GLY A 269 9.79 -20.37 -2.59
CA GLY A 269 10.50 -20.70 -1.36
C GLY A 269 11.18 -22.06 -1.45
N LEU A 270 10.50 -23.07 -2.02
CA LEU A 270 11.05 -24.41 -2.22
C LEU A 270 12.24 -24.38 -3.20
N ALA A 271 12.13 -23.60 -4.27
CA ALA A 271 13.20 -23.45 -5.25
C ALA A 271 14.49 -22.85 -4.66
N LEU A 272 14.39 -21.99 -3.64
CA LEU A 272 15.56 -21.51 -2.90
C LEU A 272 15.97 -22.47 -1.78
N ALA A 273 15.01 -23.11 -1.10
CA ALA A 273 15.27 -24.05 -0.01
C ALA A 273 16.15 -25.23 -0.43
N VAL A 274 15.99 -25.76 -1.66
CA VAL A 274 16.81 -26.86 -2.19
C VAL A 274 18.30 -26.52 -2.32
N LEU A 275 18.67 -25.24 -2.31
CA LEU A 275 20.07 -24.80 -2.34
C LEU A 275 20.73 -24.90 -0.96
N THR A 276 19.94 -24.94 0.11
CA THR A 276 20.43 -24.90 1.51
C THR A 276 21.42 -26.01 1.83
N PRO A 277 21.17 -27.30 1.50
CA PRO A 277 22.14 -28.37 1.78
C PRO A 277 23.45 -28.23 1.02
N ALA A 278 23.44 -27.62 -0.17
CA ALA A 278 24.66 -27.38 -0.95
C ALA A 278 25.51 -26.24 -0.37
N ILE A 279 24.88 -25.25 0.27
CA ILE A 279 25.55 -24.12 0.93
C ILE A 279 26.07 -24.53 2.32
N PHE A 280 25.35 -25.42 3.01
CA PHE A 280 25.69 -25.91 4.35
C PHE A 280 25.83 -27.44 4.37
N PRO A 281 26.82 -28.01 3.67
CA PRO A 281 26.97 -29.47 3.54
C PRO A 281 27.30 -30.16 4.86
N GLU A 282 27.94 -29.45 5.78
CA GLU A 282 28.33 -29.96 7.11
C GLU A 282 27.14 -30.09 8.07
N HIS A 283 25.99 -29.49 7.75
CA HIS A 283 24.80 -29.55 8.61
C HIS A 283 24.01 -30.82 8.34
N SER A 284 23.42 -31.39 9.39
CA SER A 284 22.56 -32.56 9.25
C SER A 284 21.35 -32.27 8.36
N TRP A 285 20.84 -33.33 7.72
CA TRP A 285 19.66 -33.21 6.87
C TRP A 285 18.43 -32.70 7.64
N PHE A 286 18.34 -32.94 8.95
CA PHE A 286 17.30 -32.38 9.82
C PHE A 286 17.41 -30.86 9.90
N ALA A 287 18.62 -30.30 10.08
CA ALA A 287 18.84 -28.87 10.14
C ALA A 287 18.49 -28.19 8.82
N THR A 288 18.99 -28.71 7.70
CA THR A 288 18.74 -28.14 6.37
C THR A 288 17.28 -28.27 5.96
N THR A 289 16.59 -29.36 6.36
CA THR A 289 15.16 -29.53 6.11
C THR A 289 14.32 -28.57 6.96
N GLY A 290 14.66 -28.40 8.24
CA GLY A 290 14.01 -27.40 9.11
C GLY A 290 14.17 -25.98 8.56
N ALA A 291 15.39 -25.61 8.18
CA ALA A 291 15.71 -24.34 7.53
C ALA A 291 14.96 -24.16 6.18
N GLY A 292 14.86 -25.22 5.38
CA GLY A 292 14.10 -25.22 4.13
C GLY A 292 12.60 -25.04 4.35
N LEU A 293 12.00 -25.72 5.32
CA LEU A 293 10.59 -25.56 5.68
C LEU A 293 10.29 -24.15 6.18
N TRP A 294 11.19 -23.54 6.95
CA TRP A 294 11.08 -22.14 7.35
C TRP A 294 11.09 -21.22 6.12
N THR A 295 12.03 -21.43 5.20
CA THR A 295 12.14 -20.68 3.93
C THR A 295 10.82 -20.72 3.14
N VAL A 296 10.25 -21.92 2.95
CA VAL A 296 8.97 -22.14 2.25
C VAL A 296 7.82 -21.44 2.97
N SER A 297 7.74 -21.60 4.29
CA SER A 297 6.67 -21.04 5.12
C SER A 297 6.68 -19.51 5.09
N LEU A 298 7.86 -18.91 5.26
CA LEU A 298 8.05 -17.47 5.22
C LEU A 298 7.76 -16.91 3.81
N ALA A 299 8.25 -17.55 2.76
CA ALA A 299 7.99 -17.12 1.38
C ALA A 299 6.49 -17.16 1.04
N SER A 300 5.81 -18.23 1.46
CA SER A 300 4.36 -18.41 1.28
C SER A 300 3.55 -17.36 2.05
N TRP A 301 3.92 -17.09 3.31
CA TRP A 301 3.30 -16.05 4.13
C TRP A 301 3.46 -14.66 3.50
N LEU A 302 4.68 -14.30 3.10
CA LEU A 302 4.95 -12.99 2.49
C LEU A 302 4.26 -12.83 1.14
N ALA A 303 4.11 -13.90 0.35
CA ALA A 303 3.33 -13.87 -0.88
C ALA A 303 1.87 -13.47 -0.63
N LEU A 304 1.26 -13.88 0.49
CA LEU A 304 -0.13 -13.51 0.82
C LEU A 304 -0.33 -12.00 1.01
N ASN A 305 0.71 -11.24 1.38
CA ASN A 305 0.60 -9.77 1.50
C ASN A 305 0.27 -9.10 0.16
N PHE A 306 0.64 -9.72 -0.96
CA PHE A 306 0.42 -9.14 -2.28
C PHE A 306 -1.02 -9.31 -2.77
N THR A 307 -1.86 -10.12 -2.13
CA THR A 307 -3.26 -10.35 -2.54
C THR A 307 -4.08 -9.06 -2.68
N GLY A 308 -3.77 -8.02 -1.88
CA GLY A 308 -4.43 -6.71 -1.96
C GLY A 308 -3.83 -5.73 -2.97
N SER A 309 -2.75 -6.11 -3.66
CA SER A 309 -1.94 -5.25 -4.54
C SER A 309 -1.89 -5.72 -6.00
N THR A 310 -2.68 -6.75 -6.34
CA THR A 310 -2.72 -7.34 -7.68
C THR A 310 -4.13 -7.38 -8.25
N PRO A 311 -4.26 -7.45 -9.59
CA PRO A 311 -5.56 -7.56 -10.24
C PRO A 311 -6.13 -8.99 -10.30
N TYR A 312 -5.48 -9.99 -9.66
CA TYR A 312 -5.84 -11.40 -9.86
C TYR A 312 -6.90 -11.94 -8.90
N THR A 313 -7.03 -11.36 -7.71
CA THR A 313 -7.80 -11.95 -6.60
C THR A 313 -8.99 -11.10 -6.21
N SER A 314 -10.07 -11.76 -5.76
CA SER A 314 -11.23 -11.11 -5.14
C SER A 314 -11.17 -11.25 -3.61
N PRO A 315 -11.83 -10.35 -2.84
CA PRO A 315 -11.82 -10.44 -1.37
C PRO A 315 -12.26 -11.80 -0.83
N SER A 316 -13.31 -12.40 -1.39
CA SER A 316 -13.79 -13.73 -0.99
C SER A 316 -12.83 -14.86 -1.36
N GLY A 317 -12.10 -14.73 -2.48
CA GLY A 317 -11.05 -15.68 -2.87
C GLY A 317 -9.88 -15.64 -1.90
N VAL A 318 -9.43 -14.44 -1.54
CA VAL A 318 -8.36 -14.21 -0.56
C VAL A 318 -8.73 -14.78 0.80
N GLU A 319 -9.95 -14.51 1.29
CA GLU A 319 -10.41 -15.04 2.58
C GLU A 319 -10.38 -16.58 2.59
N LYS A 320 -10.88 -17.22 1.52
CA LYS A 320 -10.89 -18.68 1.38
C LYS A 320 -9.47 -19.26 1.36
N GLU A 321 -8.54 -18.61 0.66
CA GLU A 321 -7.15 -19.01 0.63
C GLU A 321 -6.50 -18.89 2.01
N MET A 322 -6.60 -17.72 2.64
CA MET A 322 -5.99 -17.46 3.95
C MET A 322 -6.50 -18.42 5.02
N ARG A 323 -7.82 -18.71 5.05
CA ARG A 323 -8.41 -19.65 6.01
C ARG A 323 -7.81 -21.05 5.92
N LYS A 324 -7.37 -21.47 4.73
CA LYS A 324 -6.71 -22.77 4.51
C LYS A 324 -5.20 -22.71 4.70
N ALA A 325 -4.56 -21.68 4.19
CA ALA A 325 -3.11 -21.55 4.18
C ALA A 325 -2.55 -21.27 5.58
N ILE A 326 -3.17 -20.37 6.36
CA ILE A 326 -2.62 -19.91 7.64
C ILE A 326 -2.39 -21.07 8.64
N PRO A 327 -3.33 -22.00 8.87
CA PRO A 327 -3.09 -23.13 9.77
C PRO A 327 -1.93 -24.03 9.31
N ILE A 328 -1.82 -24.25 7.99
CA ILE A 328 -0.75 -25.06 7.40
C ILE A 328 0.61 -24.36 7.59
N LEU A 329 0.68 -23.05 7.35
CA LEU A 329 1.90 -22.27 7.54
C LEU A 329 2.33 -22.19 9.00
N ALA A 330 1.37 -22.08 9.93
CA ALA A 330 1.64 -22.14 11.36
C ALA A 330 2.22 -23.50 11.77
N GLY A 331 1.58 -24.60 11.35
CA GLY A 331 2.08 -25.96 11.61
C GLY A 331 3.45 -26.21 10.99
N SER A 332 3.67 -25.78 9.76
CA SER A 332 4.95 -25.88 9.06
C SER A 332 6.06 -25.07 9.76
N THR A 333 5.74 -23.89 10.29
CA THR A 333 6.69 -23.07 11.05
C THR A 333 7.09 -23.72 12.37
N VAL A 334 6.13 -24.31 13.09
CA VAL A 334 6.43 -25.06 14.33
C VAL A 334 7.29 -26.29 14.02
N LEU A 335 6.94 -27.04 12.98
CA LEU A 335 7.73 -28.19 12.54
C LEU A 335 9.15 -27.80 12.13
N ALA A 336 9.31 -26.68 11.41
CA ALA A 336 10.62 -26.14 11.05
C ALA A 336 11.48 -25.85 12.29
N ALA A 337 10.89 -25.23 13.32
CA ALA A 337 11.58 -24.95 14.58
C ALA A 337 11.95 -26.24 15.34
N ILE A 338 11.06 -27.23 15.40
CA ILE A 338 11.33 -28.53 16.02
C ILE A 338 12.50 -29.22 15.32
N LEU A 339 12.45 -29.35 13.98
CA LEU A 339 13.51 -30.00 13.20
C LEU A 339 14.86 -29.29 13.38
N PHE A 340 14.85 -27.96 13.38
CA PHE A 340 16.05 -27.16 13.59
C PHE A 340 16.65 -27.40 14.99
N VAL A 341 15.83 -27.40 16.04
CA VAL A 341 16.32 -27.66 17.41
C VAL A 341 16.76 -29.10 17.59
N THR A 342 15.99 -30.08 17.10
CA THR A 342 16.38 -31.50 17.18
C THR A 342 17.72 -31.75 16.48
N ALA A 343 17.96 -31.09 15.35
CA ALA A 343 19.22 -31.19 14.63
C ALA A 343 20.44 -30.70 15.42
N ASN A 344 20.26 -29.82 16.41
CA ASN A 344 21.36 -29.35 17.25
C ASN A 344 21.87 -30.41 18.24
N PHE A 345 21.14 -31.52 18.43
CA PHE A 345 21.50 -32.64 19.30
C PHE A 345 21.98 -33.88 18.53
N LEU A 346 22.02 -33.81 17.20
CA LEU A 346 22.36 -34.92 16.31
C LEU A 346 23.77 -34.83 15.77
#